data_AF-A0AAW6YAS5-F1
#
_entry.id   AF-A0AAW6YAS5-F1
#
_cell.length_a   1.000
_cell.length_b   1.000
_cell.length_c   1.000
_cell.angle_alpha   90.00
_cell.angle_beta   90.00
_cell.angle_gamma   90.00
#
_symmetry.space_group_name_H-M   'P 1'
#
loop_
_entity.id
_entity.type
_entity.pdbx_description
1 polymer ?
#
loop_
_entity_poly.entity_id
_entity_poly.type
_entity_poly.pdbx_seq_one_letter_code
_entity_poly.pdbx_strand_id
1 'polypeptide(L)'
;MPTRNYSRRKRQQKSQIIALTGLVTAAVALVLILAKLIFSGVTTLASDGSLDLSDANSYDVSEIATVSTSDAIIYTDDGSSSKISENTAITISAYYYDAMLNDEDTTLAQFSMNGDTYYIDTNDISLEQDNTINAYIAETLGYSHADITDDIKSSFEQAAYKTDDGKPLGVIIHDTGVDNSTIESEVNYMVQNYDKEGVFVHSFIDSDTILRIADEGYKAQGAGANANPYYIQFELTHEDSQKGFAEQLANAAYYTAYMLKKYDLPVTLGQEDGEGTIWTHEMVSLYLGGTDHVDPTDYWTETANDYFGTDYDIEDFVELVQAYYNAL
;
A
#
# COMPACT_ATOMS: atom_id res chain seq x y z
N MET A 1 -30.15 35.51 50.54
CA MET A 1 -28.67 35.51 50.46
C MET A 1 -28.14 34.85 51.72
N PRO A 2 -27.15 33.94 51.67
CA PRO A 2 -25.97 34.01 50.81
C PRO A 2 -25.70 32.79 49.92
N THR A 3 -24.91 33.08 48.91
CA THR A 3 -24.24 32.26 47.91
C THR A 3 -22.95 31.65 48.45
N ARG A 4 -22.65 30.40 48.07
CA ARG A 4 -21.32 29.80 47.79
C ARG A 4 -21.40 28.30 48.06
N ASN A 5 -21.59 27.51 47.00
CA ASN A 5 -21.10 26.13 46.96
C ASN A 5 -21.02 25.53 45.54
N TYR A 6 -21.40 26.27 44.50
CA TYR A 6 -21.31 25.81 43.11
C TYR A 6 -19.90 25.76 42.51
N SER A 7 -18.87 26.31 43.18
CA SER A 7 -17.50 26.37 42.65
C SER A 7 -16.60 25.18 43.03
N ARG A 8 -17.01 24.30 43.95
CA ARG A 8 -16.20 23.12 44.36
C ARG A 8 -16.43 21.89 43.48
N ARG A 9 -17.66 21.64 43.00
CA ARG A 9 -17.95 20.50 42.11
C ARG A 9 -17.28 20.59 40.73
N LYS A 10 -17.19 21.81 40.15
CA LYS A 10 -16.54 22.02 38.85
C LYS A 10 -15.01 21.82 38.88
N ARG A 11 -14.39 21.93 40.06
CA ARG A 11 -12.93 21.72 40.24
C ARG A 11 -12.58 20.24 40.41
N GLN A 12 -13.45 19.45 41.04
CA GLN A 12 -13.24 18.00 41.18
C GLN A 12 -13.44 17.25 39.85
N GLN A 13 -14.41 17.65 39.02
CA GLN A 13 -14.60 17.05 37.69
C GLN A 13 -13.44 17.38 36.73
N LYS A 14 -12.88 18.60 36.77
CA LYS A 14 -11.70 18.95 35.97
C LYS A 14 -10.42 18.21 36.41
N SER A 15 -10.26 17.88 37.69
CA SER A 15 -9.11 17.08 38.16
C SER A 15 -9.18 15.61 37.77
N GLN A 16 -10.38 15.03 37.60
CA GLN A 16 -10.52 13.65 37.12
C GLN A 16 -10.28 13.51 35.61
N ILE A 17 -10.64 14.53 34.82
CA ILE A 17 -10.39 14.52 33.37
C ILE A 17 -8.88 14.68 33.06
N ILE A 18 -8.16 15.50 33.83
CA ILE A 18 -6.69 15.67 33.66
C ILE A 18 -5.91 14.43 34.12
N ALA A 19 -6.45 13.64 35.06
CA ALA A 19 -5.83 12.39 35.47
C ALA A 19 -6.05 11.25 34.47
N LEU A 20 -7.11 11.30 33.66
CA LEU A 20 -7.40 10.27 32.65
C LEU A 20 -6.61 10.51 31.34
N THR A 21 -6.42 11.77 30.93
CA THR A 21 -5.57 12.10 29.77
C THR A 21 -4.07 11.92 30.02
N GLY A 22 -3.63 12.01 31.28
CA GLY A 22 -2.25 11.67 31.69
C GLY A 22 -1.98 10.17 31.87
N LEU A 23 -3.00 9.32 31.82
CA LEU A 23 -2.87 7.86 31.91
C LEU A 23 -2.84 7.19 30.53
N VAL A 24 -3.46 7.80 29.51
CA VAL A 24 -3.39 7.32 28.12
C VAL A 24 -2.04 7.66 27.47
N THR A 25 -1.44 8.81 27.81
CA THR A 25 -0.09 9.18 27.35
C THR A 25 1.04 8.42 28.07
N ALA A 26 0.77 7.80 29.22
CA ALA A 26 1.70 6.90 29.89
C ALA A 26 1.58 5.43 29.43
N ALA A 27 0.53 5.07 28.70
CA ALA A 27 0.38 3.75 28.09
C ALA A 27 1.07 3.68 26.72
N VAL A 28 1.07 4.77 25.94
CA VAL A 28 1.81 4.85 24.67
C VAL A 28 3.31 5.06 24.89
N ALA A 29 3.72 5.76 25.95
CA ALA A 29 5.14 5.92 26.30
C ALA A 29 5.77 4.73 27.05
N LEU A 30 4.99 3.68 27.37
CA LEU A 30 5.53 2.44 27.96
C LEU A 30 5.89 1.37 26.91
N VAL A 31 5.55 1.58 25.64
CA VAL A 31 5.94 0.70 24.53
C VAL A 31 7.37 0.99 24.05
N LEU A 32 7.90 2.21 24.27
CA LEU A 32 9.22 2.61 23.79
C LEU A 32 10.38 2.44 24.79
N ILE A 33 10.16 1.84 25.97
CA ILE A 33 11.24 1.51 26.94
C ILE A 33 11.08 0.07 27.44
N LEU A 34 11.09 -0.89 26.50
CA LEU A 34 11.44 -2.28 26.81
C LEU A 34 12.32 -2.95 25.74
N ALA A 35 13.00 -2.19 24.86
CA ALA A 35 13.99 -2.72 23.91
C ALA A 35 15.38 -2.99 24.55
N LYS A 36 15.41 -3.46 25.79
CA LYS A 36 16.62 -4.00 26.45
C LYS A 36 16.26 -5.25 27.25
N LEU A 37 15.80 -6.28 26.56
CA LEU A 37 15.68 -7.63 27.09
C LEU A 37 16.26 -8.64 26.07
N ILE A 38 17.54 -8.95 26.28
CA ILE A 38 18.17 -10.26 26.03
C ILE A 38 18.11 -10.77 24.58
N PHE A 39 19.03 -10.30 23.74
CA PHE A 39 19.46 -11.04 22.56
C PHE A 39 20.32 -12.23 23.01
N SER A 40 19.70 -13.40 23.12
CA SER A 40 20.38 -14.70 23.16
C SER A 40 19.59 -15.68 22.29
N GLY A 41 19.75 -15.59 20.97
CA GLY A 41 18.89 -16.36 20.07
C GLY A 41 19.45 -16.73 18.70
N VAL A 42 20.62 -16.23 18.29
CA VAL A 42 21.20 -16.66 17.00
C VAL A 42 21.82 -18.04 17.21
N THR A 43 21.03 -19.08 16.92
CA THR A 43 21.54 -20.44 16.75
C THR A 43 21.79 -20.67 15.28
N THR A 44 23.04 -20.92 14.91
CA THR A 44 23.44 -21.27 13.55
C THR A 44 22.92 -22.67 13.22
N LEU A 45 22.08 -22.77 12.19
CA LEU A 45 21.65 -24.04 11.62
C LEU A 45 22.64 -24.44 10.51
N ALA A 46 22.92 -25.73 10.38
CA ALA A 46 23.72 -26.23 9.27
C ALA A 46 22.85 -26.22 8.00
N SER A 47 23.39 -25.63 6.92
CA SER A 47 22.74 -25.36 5.64
C SER A 47 21.81 -26.47 5.14
N ASP A 48 20.53 -26.17 5.01
CA ASP A 48 19.62 -26.90 4.13
C ASP A 48 18.90 -26.00 3.10
N GLY A 49 18.99 -24.68 3.22
CA GLY A 49 18.40 -23.77 2.25
C GLY A 49 19.41 -23.01 1.39
N SER A 50 19.19 -23.01 0.08
CA SER A 50 19.94 -22.17 -0.86
C SER A 50 19.20 -20.86 -1.07
N LEU A 51 19.76 -19.77 -0.54
CA LEU A 51 19.43 -18.42 -0.97
C LEU A 51 20.16 -18.12 -2.29
N ASP A 52 19.44 -17.69 -3.30
CA ASP A 52 20.00 -17.19 -4.56
C ASP A 52 19.34 -15.86 -4.94
N LEU A 53 20.19 -14.83 -5.05
CA LEU A 53 19.81 -13.46 -5.39
C LEU A 53 20.29 -13.06 -6.79
N SER A 54 20.85 -13.98 -7.58
CA SER A 54 21.58 -13.65 -8.80
C SER A 54 20.70 -13.07 -9.92
N ASP A 55 19.44 -13.51 -9.98
CA ASP A 55 18.43 -13.02 -10.92
C ASP A 55 17.39 -12.10 -10.25
N ALA A 56 17.54 -11.84 -8.94
CA ALA A 56 16.59 -11.03 -8.18
C ALA A 56 16.70 -9.55 -8.55
N ASN A 57 15.55 -8.90 -8.72
CA ASN A 57 15.45 -7.46 -8.82
C ASN A 57 15.37 -6.85 -7.42
N SER A 58 15.85 -5.62 -7.23
CA SER A 58 15.85 -4.97 -5.92
C SER A 58 15.49 -3.49 -5.96
N TYR A 59 14.89 -3.01 -4.88
CA TYR A 59 14.65 -1.58 -4.66
C TYR A 59 14.83 -1.22 -3.19
N ASP A 60 15.35 -0.01 -2.94
CA ASP A 60 15.64 0.49 -1.60
C ASP A 60 14.38 1.03 -0.92
N VAL A 61 14.29 0.81 0.39
CA VAL A 61 13.20 1.31 1.24
C VAL A 61 13.73 1.72 2.61
N SER A 62 12.88 2.31 3.44
CA SER A 62 13.18 2.61 4.83
C SER A 62 11.94 2.39 5.69
N GLU A 63 11.62 1.13 5.95
CA GLU A 63 10.39 0.71 6.63
C GLU A 63 10.71 -0.04 7.92
N ILE A 64 9.75 -0.04 8.85
CA ILE A 64 9.86 -0.82 10.09
C ILE A 64 8.93 -2.02 9.98
N ALA A 65 9.46 -3.19 10.31
CA ALA A 65 8.69 -4.42 10.39
C ALA A 65 8.98 -5.17 11.67
N THR A 66 8.05 -6.02 12.05
CA THR A 66 8.19 -6.94 13.17
C THR A 66 8.17 -8.38 12.67
N VAL A 67 9.12 -9.20 13.14
CA VAL A 67 9.12 -10.65 12.87
C VAL A 67 7.83 -11.28 13.40
N SER A 68 7.05 -11.90 12.52
CA SER A 68 5.67 -12.33 12.79
C SER A 68 5.57 -13.76 13.34
N THR A 69 6.64 -14.56 13.26
CA THR A 69 6.63 -15.97 13.68
C THR A 69 7.91 -16.41 14.40
N SER A 70 7.76 -17.33 15.35
CA SER A 70 8.89 -17.96 16.07
C SER A 70 9.73 -18.93 15.22
N ASP A 71 9.25 -19.24 14.02
CA ASP A 71 9.94 -20.10 13.06
C ASP A 71 10.72 -19.30 12.00
N ALA A 72 10.70 -17.97 12.06
CA ALA A 72 11.37 -17.10 11.12
C ALA A 72 12.87 -17.40 11.01
N ILE A 73 13.34 -17.49 9.77
CA ILE A 73 14.74 -17.74 9.42
C ILE A 73 15.29 -16.51 8.71
N ILE A 74 16.49 -16.12 9.12
CA ILE A 74 17.28 -15.06 8.47
C ILE A 74 18.49 -15.68 7.79
N TYR A 75 18.83 -15.12 6.63
CA TYR A 75 19.87 -15.62 5.74
C TYR A 75 20.94 -14.56 5.54
N THR A 76 22.20 -14.98 5.43
CA THR A 76 23.31 -14.14 4.94
C THR A 76 23.48 -14.35 3.44
N ASP A 77 24.22 -13.44 2.80
CA ASP A 77 24.56 -13.50 1.37
C ASP A 77 25.28 -14.79 0.94
N ASP A 78 26.03 -15.42 1.85
CA ASP A 78 26.68 -16.71 1.63
C ASP A 78 25.76 -17.93 1.81
N GLY A 79 24.47 -17.70 2.06
CA GLY A 79 23.45 -18.74 2.26
C GLY A 79 23.45 -19.36 3.66
N SER A 80 24.26 -18.87 4.61
CA SER A 80 24.14 -19.29 6.00
C SER A 80 22.82 -18.83 6.60
N SER A 81 22.21 -19.65 7.45
CA SER A 81 20.91 -19.35 8.05
C SER A 81 20.91 -19.44 9.56
N SER A 82 20.03 -18.67 10.19
CA SER A 82 19.82 -18.70 11.64
C SER A 82 18.41 -18.28 12.01
N LYS A 83 17.94 -18.69 13.20
CA LYS A 83 16.65 -18.22 13.71
C LYS A 83 16.74 -16.77 14.21
N ILE A 84 15.68 -16.02 13.96
CA ILE A 84 15.41 -14.73 14.60
C ILE A 84 14.21 -14.87 15.54
N SER A 85 14.18 -14.09 16.61
CA SER A 85 13.06 -14.16 17.57
C SER A 85 11.84 -13.44 17.03
N GLU A 86 10.66 -14.06 17.18
CA GLU A 86 9.37 -13.40 17.00
C GLU A 86 9.30 -12.09 17.81
N ASN A 87 8.58 -11.09 17.29
CA ASN A 87 8.46 -9.75 17.87
C ASN A 87 9.77 -8.93 17.85
N THR A 88 10.78 -9.36 17.10
CA THR A 88 11.96 -8.53 16.85
C THR A 88 11.60 -7.45 15.83
N ALA A 89 11.73 -6.19 16.21
CA ALA A 89 11.63 -5.07 15.28
C ALA A 89 12.90 -4.98 14.42
N ILE A 90 12.72 -4.84 13.12
CA ILE A 90 13.78 -4.69 12.11
C ILE A 90 13.49 -3.48 11.23
N THR A 91 14.55 -2.82 10.78
CA THR A 91 14.45 -1.75 9.77
C THR A 91 14.84 -2.34 8.42
N ILE A 92 13.87 -2.40 7.52
CA ILE A 92 14.06 -2.88 6.16
C ILE A 92 14.71 -1.76 5.35
N SER A 93 15.74 -2.16 4.62
CA SER A 93 16.59 -1.27 3.81
C SER A 93 16.40 -1.49 2.31
N ALA A 94 15.97 -2.67 1.90
CA ALA A 94 15.67 -3.00 0.52
C ALA A 94 14.77 -4.24 0.46
N TYR A 95 14.04 -4.36 -0.63
CA TYR A 95 13.36 -5.59 -1.02
C TYR A 95 14.05 -6.21 -2.23
N TYR A 96 14.03 -7.53 -2.28
CA TYR A 96 14.48 -8.34 -3.40
C TYR A 96 13.30 -9.21 -3.85
N TYR A 97 12.83 -9.01 -5.07
CA TYR A 97 11.75 -9.79 -5.67
C TYR A 97 12.32 -10.66 -6.80
N ASP A 98 11.63 -11.75 -7.10
CA ASP A 98 12.12 -12.84 -7.96
C ASP A 98 13.39 -13.49 -7.41
N ALA A 99 13.55 -13.46 -6.08
CA ALA A 99 14.61 -14.16 -5.38
C ALA A 99 14.25 -15.63 -5.21
N MET A 100 15.25 -16.51 -5.17
CA MET A 100 15.03 -17.93 -4.98
C MET A 100 15.46 -18.34 -3.57
N LEU A 101 14.52 -18.90 -2.81
CA LEU A 101 14.78 -19.51 -1.53
C LEU A 101 14.32 -20.97 -1.58
N ASN A 102 15.25 -21.91 -1.42
CA ASN A 102 14.97 -23.35 -1.50
C ASN A 102 14.35 -23.80 -2.83
N ASP A 103 14.82 -23.21 -3.94
CA ASP A 103 14.26 -23.42 -5.29
C ASP A 103 12.80 -22.94 -5.47
N GLU A 104 12.28 -22.13 -4.54
CA GLU A 104 10.98 -21.46 -4.63
C GLU A 104 11.17 -19.95 -4.80
N ASP A 105 10.36 -19.35 -5.66
CA ASP A 105 10.30 -17.91 -5.88
C ASP A 105 9.72 -17.23 -4.64
N THR A 106 10.36 -16.16 -4.18
CA THR A 106 9.96 -15.40 -3.00
C THR A 106 10.38 -13.94 -3.08
N THR A 107 9.73 -13.12 -2.26
CA THR A 107 10.22 -11.78 -1.92
C THR A 107 11.02 -11.86 -0.63
N LEU A 108 12.16 -11.15 -0.57
CA LEU A 108 13.00 -11.06 0.62
C LEU A 108 13.17 -9.60 1.05
N ALA A 109 13.10 -9.36 2.36
CA ALA A 109 13.44 -8.09 2.98
C ALA A 109 14.89 -8.11 3.48
N GLN A 110 15.68 -7.11 3.09
CA GLN A 110 17.04 -6.91 3.57
C GLN A 110 17.06 -5.97 4.78
N PHE A 111 17.72 -6.37 5.86
CA PHE A 111 17.93 -5.54 7.05
C PHE A 111 19.35 -5.72 7.61
N SER A 112 19.79 -4.80 8.47
CA SER A 112 21.07 -4.94 9.19
C SER A 112 20.86 -5.18 10.68
N MET A 113 21.64 -6.10 11.24
CA MET A 113 21.63 -6.39 12.67
C MET A 113 23.06 -6.68 13.14
N ASN A 114 23.49 -6.03 14.22
CA ASN A 114 24.85 -6.15 14.78
C ASN A 114 26.00 -5.86 13.80
N GLY A 115 25.75 -5.11 12.72
CA GLY A 115 26.76 -4.74 11.72
C GLY A 115 26.86 -5.70 10.53
N ASP A 116 26.05 -6.76 10.52
CA ASP A 116 25.92 -7.69 9.40
C ASP A 116 24.62 -7.44 8.63
N THR A 117 24.56 -7.89 7.37
CA THR A 117 23.39 -7.83 6.51
C THR A 117 22.68 -9.17 6.53
N TYR A 118 21.35 -9.15 6.63
CA TYR A 118 20.50 -10.32 6.62
C TYR A 118 19.31 -10.14 5.68
N TYR A 119 18.79 -11.26 5.21
CA TYR A 119 17.58 -11.38 4.40
C TYR A 119 16.56 -12.22 5.15
N ILE A 120 15.29 -11.84 5.08
CA ILE A 120 14.17 -12.58 5.66
C ILE A 120 13.03 -12.67 4.64
N ASP A 121 12.33 -13.80 4.61
CA ASP A 121 11.10 -13.98 3.82
C ASP A 121 10.07 -12.93 4.25
N THR A 122 9.46 -12.24 3.28
CA THR A 122 8.45 -11.22 3.58
C THR A 122 7.20 -11.79 4.25
N ASN A 123 6.94 -13.10 4.12
CA ASN A 123 5.87 -13.80 4.83
C ASN A 123 6.14 -13.94 6.34
N ASP A 124 7.40 -13.86 6.77
CA ASP A 124 7.83 -14.00 8.16
C ASP A 124 7.89 -12.65 8.92
N ILE A 125 7.43 -11.58 8.29
CA ILE A 125 7.39 -10.24 8.85
C ILE A 125 6.00 -9.62 8.71
N SER A 126 5.70 -8.66 9.57
CA SER A 126 4.56 -7.75 9.43
C SER A 126 5.09 -6.34 9.40
N LEU A 127 4.74 -5.58 8.36
CA LEU A 127 5.01 -4.15 8.32
C LEU A 127 4.27 -3.45 9.47
N GLU A 128 4.96 -2.52 10.14
CA GLU A 128 4.29 -1.55 11.00
C GLU A 128 3.57 -0.54 10.11
N GLN A 129 2.29 -0.29 10.37
CA GLN A 129 1.48 0.65 9.61
C GLN A 129 1.38 1.96 10.38
N ASP A 130 2.01 3.02 9.89
CA ASP A 130 2.02 4.32 10.57
C ASP A 130 0.67 5.04 10.43
N ASN A 131 0.02 4.88 9.28
CA ASN A 131 -1.28 5.48 9.01
C ASN A 131 -2.42 4.77 9.76
N THR A 132 -3.32 5.54 10.36
CA THR A 132 -4.44 4.97 11.15
C THR A 132 -5.45 4.18 10.32
N ILE A 133 -5.62 4.50 9.04
CA ILE A 133 -6.48 3.75 8.11
C ILE A 133 -5.78 2.46 7.70
N ASN A 134 -4.49 2.50 7.36
CA ASN A 134 -3.73 1.29 7.06
C ASN A 134 -3.69 0.33 8.26
N ALA A 135 -3.47 0.85 9.48
CA ALA A 135 -3.57 0.07 10.70
C ALA A 135 -4.98 -0.53 10.90
N TYR A 136 -6.05 0.21 10.58
CA TYR A 136 -7.41 -0.32 10.61
C TYR A 136 -7.59 -1.46 9.60
N ILE A 137 -7.07 -1.33 8.38
CA ILE A 137 -7.11 -2.39 7.35
C ILE A 137 -6.34 -3.63 7.83
N ALA A 138 -5.13 -3.45 8.37
CA ALA A 138 -4.31 -4.54 8.88
C ALA A 138 -4.95 -5.27 10.07
N GLU A 139 -5.37 -4.52 11.10
CA GLU A 139 -5.80 -5.09 12.38
C GLU A 139 -7.28 -5.51 12.39
N THR A 140 -8.14 -4.77 11.68
CA THR A 140 -9.59 -4.97 11.72
C THR A 140 -10.11 -5.72 10.50
N LEU A 141 -9.61 -5.40 9.31
CA LEU A 141 -10.01 -6.08 8.07
C LEU A 141 -9.14 -7.28 7.76
N GLY A 142 -7.95 -7.39 8.37
CA GLY A 142 -7.02 -8.50 8.16
C GLY A 142 -6.52 -8.56 6.72
N TYR A 143 -6.33 -7.40 6.08
CA TYR A 143 -5.98 -7.29 4.65
C TYR A 143 -6.96 -8.02 3.71
N SER A 144 -8.24 -8.11 4.09
CA SER A 144 -9.27 -8.65 3.21
C SER A 144 -9.43 -7.76 1.97
N HIS A 145 -9.56 -8.41 0.81
CA HIS A 145 -9.81 -7.76 -0.46
C HIS A 145 -10.83 -8.56 -1.29
N ALA A 146 -11.44 -7.92 -2.28
CA ALA A 146 -12.31 -8.57 -3.26
C ALA A 146 -11.49 -9.38 -4.29
N ASP A 147 -12.16 -10.30 -4.97
CA ASP A 147 -11.59 -10.98 -6.13
C ASP A 147 -11.55 -10.02 -7.34
N ILE A 148 -10.51 -10.13 -8.17
CA ILE A 148 -10.45 -9.43 -9.46
C ILE A 148 -11.42 -10.11 -10.43
N THR A 149 -12.36 -9.33 -10.96
CA THR A 149 -13.37 -9.81 -11.92
C THR A 149 -13.25 -9.09 -13.26
N ASP A 150 -13.75 -9.73 -14.32
CA ASP A 150 -13.63 -9.22 -15.68
C ASP A 150 -15.00 -9.00 -16.33
N ASP A 151 -15.17 -7.83 -16.93
CA ASP A 151 -16.25 -7.52 -17.88
C ASP A 151 -15.67 -6.70 -19.04
N ILE A 152 -14.68 -7.29 -19.72
CA ILE A 152 -13.88 -6.64 -20.76
C ILE A 152 -14.76 -6.18 -21.93
N LYS A 153 -14.69 -4.89 -22.25
CA LYS A 153 -15.48 -4.27 -23.31
C LYS A 153 -14.71 -4.28 -24.62
N SER A 154 -15.23 -5.00 -25.61
CA SER A 154 -14.63 -5.07 -26.95
C SER A 154 -14.70 -3.76 -27.74
N SER A 155 -15.39 -2.74 -27.24
CA SER A 155 -15.47 -1.41 -27.85
C SER A 155 -14.19 -0.60 -27.67
N PHE A 156 -13.41 -0.85 -26.61
CA PHE A 156 -12.20 -0.10 -26.32
C PHE A 156 -11.05 -0.52 -27.24
N GLU A 157 -10.26 0.47 -27.68
CA GLU A 157 -9.07 0.25 -28.49
C GLU A 157 -8.03 -0.57 -27.70
N GLN A 158 -7.47 -1.60 -28.34
CA GLN A 158 -6.33 -2.36 -27.84
C GLN A 158 -5.05 -1.91 -28.55
N ALA A 159 -4.43 -0.86 -28.03
CA ALA A 159 -3.15 -0.35 -28.55
C ALA A 159 -2.01 -0.72 -27.60
N ALA A 160 -0.89 -1.20 -28.13
CA ALA A 160 0.26 -1.59 -27.32
C ALA A 160 0.85 -0.40 -26.54
N TYR A 161 1.47 -0.70 -25.41
CA TYR A 161 2.33 0.24 -24.69
C TYR A 161 3.50 0.70 -25.58
N LYS A 162 4.05 1.88 -25.27
CA LYS A 162 5.20 2.46 -26.01
C LYS A 162 6.56 2.10 -25.44
N THR A 163 6.60 1.24 -24.42
CA THR A 163 7.81 0.63 -23.89
C THR A 163 8.44 -0.33 -24.90
N ASP A 164 9.74 -0.57 -24.77
CA ASP A 164 10.48 -1.41 -25.72
C ASP A 164 10.04 -2.88 -25.70
N ASP A 165 9.55 -3.36 -24.56
CA ASP A 165 9.02 -4.71 -24.36
C ASP A 165 7.49 -4.80 -24.48
N GLY A 166 6.82 -3.66 -24.66
CA GLY A 166 5.36 -3.57 -24.77
C GLY A 166 4.63 -3.82 -23.45
N LYS A 167 5.28 -3.67 -22.29
CA LYS A 167 4.69 -3.79 -20.95
C LYS A 167 4.46 -2.42 -20.27
N PRO A 168 3.57 -2.30 -19.29
CA PRO A 168 3.43 -1.08 -18.50
C PRO A 168 4.66 -0.81 -17.62
N LEU A 169 4.86 0.45 -17.26
CA LEU A 169 5.87 0.93 -16.30
C LEU A 169 5.31 1.08 -14.88
N GLY A 170 4.01 0.88 -14.69
CA GLY A 170 3.37 1.10 -13.39
C GLY A 170 1.85 1.28 -13.48
N VAL A 171 1.28 1.85 -12.42
CA VAL A 171 -0.15 2.06 -12.21
C VAL A 171 -0.42 3.53 -11.86
N ILE A 172 -1.48 4.09 -12.42
CA ILE A 172 -2.04 5.40 -12.10
C ILE A 172 -3.37 5.21 -11.38
N ILE A 173 -3.52 5.90 -10.26
CA ILE A 173 -4.71 5.94 -9.44
C ILE A 173 -5.52 7.18 -9.79
N HIS A 174 -6.81 6.98 -10.04
CA HIS A 174 -7.81 8.01 -10.28
C HIS A 174 -8.96 7.91 -9.27
N ASP A 175 -9.73 8.97 -9.14
CA ASP A 175 -11.10 8.95 -8.61
C ASP A 175 -12.07 9.48 -9.66
N THR A 176 -13.33 9.02 -9.59
CA THR A 176 -14.30 9.33 -10.64
C THR A 176 -14.75 10.79 -10.64
N GLY A 177 -14.51 11.53 -9.55
CA GLY A 177 -14.98 12.90 -9.35
C GLY A 177 -16.50 13.01 -9.23
N VAL A 178 -17.21 11.89 -9.04
CA VAL A 178 -18.67 11.81 -9.05
C VAL A 178 -19.17 11.09 -7.80
N ASP A 179 -19.65 11.89 -6.85
CA ASP A 179 -20.31 11.39 -5.64
C ASP A 179 -21.54 10.54 -5.96
N ASN A 180 -21.71 9.43 -5.22
CA ASN A 180 -22.85 8.50 -5.33
C ASN A 180 -22.98 7.80 -6.69
N SER A 181 -21.91 7.77 -7.48
CA SER A 181 -21.82 6.88 -8.66
C SER A 181 -21.64 5.43 -8.23
N THR A 182 -21.99 4.49 -9.11
CA THR A 182 -21.63 3.08 -8.96
C THR A 182 -20.68 2.67 -10.08
N ILE A 183 -19.92 1.60 -9.89
CA ILE A 183 -19.12 1.02 -10.97
C ILE A 183 -19.97 0.78 -12.23
N GLU A 184 -21.20 0.25 -12.08
CA GLU A 184 -22.10 0.05 -13.22
C GLU A 184 -22.43 1.37 -13.94
N SER A 185 -22.72 2.46 -13.22
CA SER A 185 -23.02 3.74 -13.86
C SER A 185 -21.82 4.33 -14.58
N GLU A 186 -20.63 4.25 -13.97
CA GLU A 186 -19.39 4.78 -14.55
C GLU A 186 -18.96 3.99 -15.79
N VAL A 187 -18.98 2.66 -15.73
CA VAL A 187 -18.68 1.79 -16.88
C VAL A 187 -19.68 2.05 -18.01
N ASN A 188 -20.97 2.16 -17.71
CA ASN A 188 -21.99 2.45 -18.72
C ASN A 188 -21.77 3.83 -19.37
N TYR A 189 -21.43 4.85 -18.58
CA TYR A 189 -21.14 6.19 -19.09
C TYR A 189 -19.89 6.17 -19.97
N MET A 190 -18.81 5.52 -19.53
CA MET A 190 -17.56 5.39 -20.27
C MET A 190 -17.76 4.70 -21.62
N VAL A 191 -18.45 3.55 -21.65
CA VAL A 191 -18.74 2.82 -22.89
C VAL A 191 -19.60 3.65 -23.85
N GLN A 192 -20.61 4.37 -23.34
CA GLN A 192 -21.50 5.18 -24.19
C GLN A 192 -20.81 6.40 -24.81
N ASN A 193 -19.81 6.97 -24.13
CA ASN A 193 -19.10 8.16 -24.59
C ASN A 193 -17.79 7.85 -25.30
N TYR A 194 -17.30 6.60 -25.27
CA TYR A 194 -16.01 6.22 -25.83
C TYR A 194 -15.82 6.62 -27.29
N ASP A 195 -16.80 6.38 -28.17
CA ASP A 195 -16.71 6.73 -29.59
C ASP A 195 -16.48 8.24 -29.84
N LYS A 196 -16.88 9.09 -28.88
CA LYS A 196 -16.78 10.55 -28.96
C LYS A 196 -15.52 11.07 -28.26
N GLU A 197 -15.25 10.57 -27.06
CA GLU A 197 -14.19 11.10 -26.18
C GLU A 197 -12.87 10.33 -26.35
N GLY A 198 -12.92 9.06 -26.71
CA GLY A 198 -11.75 8.19 -26.83
C GLY A 198 -11.06 7.87 -25.50
N VAL A 199 -11.75 8.10 -24.37
CA VAL A 199 -11.22 7.94 -23.00
C VAL A 199 -11.80 6.67 -22.37
N PHE A 200 -10.93 5.88 -21.74
CA PHE A 200 -11.30 4.79 -20.84
C PHE A 200 -10.11 4.47 -19.91
N VAL A 201 -10.37 3.72 -18.84
CA VAL A 201 -9.37 3.15 -17.91
C VAL A 201 -9.45 1.62 -17.93
N HIS A 202 -8.51 0.94 -17.27
CA HIS A 202 -8.50 -0.52 -17.24
C HIS A 202 -9.53 -1.09 -16.28
N SER A 203 -9.72 -0.43 -15.14
CA SER A 203 -10.51 -0.99 -14.03
C SER A 203 -11.23 0.07 -13.22
N PHE A 204 -12.27 -0.37 -12.53
CA PHE A 204 -12.99 0.38 -11.50
C PHE A 204 -12.95 -0.39 -10.19
N ILE A 205 -12.81 0.33 -9.07
CA ILE A 205 -12.67 -0.26 -7.74
C ILE A 205 -13.59 0.47 -6.77
N ASP A 206 -14.38 -0.30 -6.04
CA ASP A 206 -15.19 0.12 -4.89
C ASP A 206 -14.86 -0.77 -3.67
N SER A 207 -15.60 -0.60 -2.57
CA SER A 207 -15.43 -1.38 -1.35
C SER A 207 -15.64 -2.88 -1.51
N ASP A 208 -16.46 -3.32 -2.47
CA ASP A 208 -16.87 -4.71 -2.65
C ASP A 208 -16.30 -5.37 -3.92
N THR A 209 -15.78 -4.57 -4.86
CA THR A 209 -15.53 -5.00 -6.23
C THR A 209 -14.22 -4.45 -6.79
N ILE A 210 -13.43 -5.33 -7.40
CA ILE A 210 -12.37 -4.96 -8.35
C ILE A 210 -12.82 -5.45 -9.73
N LEU A 211 -13.20 -4.52 -10.62
CA LEU A 211 -13.72 -4.84 -11.95
C LEU A 211 -12.77 -4.35 -13.03
N ARG A 212 -12.22 -5.26 -13.83
CA ARG A 212 -11.51 -4.95 -15.07
C ARG A 212 -12.48 -4.85 -16.24
N ILE A 213 -12.40 -3.74 -16.97
CA ILE A 213 -13.23 -3.45 -18.15
C ILE A 213 -12.42 -3.34 -19.44
N ALA A 214 -11.10 -3.27 -19.35
CA ALA A 214 -10.19 -3.34 -20.49
C ALA A 214 -9.00 -4.25 -20.17
N ASP A 215 -8.38 -4.78 -21.22
CA ASP A 215 -7.23 -5.68 -21.12
C ASP A 215 -5.97 -4.88 -20.75
N GLU A 216 -5.42 -5.14 -19.56
CA GLU A 216 -4.21 -4.49 -19.04
C GLU A 216 -2.93 -4.84 -19.79
N GLY A 217 -2.98 -5.72 -20.80
CA GLY A 217 -1.88 -5.91 -21.76
C GLY A 217 -1.79 -4.79 -22.80
N TYR A 218 -2.74 -3.86 -22.83
CA TYR A 218 -2.80 -2.73 -23.74
C TYR A 218 -2.99 -1.43 -22.98
N LYS A 219 -2.55 -0.31 -23.58
CA LYS A 219 -2.65 1.00 -22.95
C LYS A 219 -4.10 1.52 -22.90
N ALA A 220 -4.39 2.35 -21.90
CA ALA A 220 -5.64 3.12 -21.79
C ALA A 220 -5.44 4.62 -22.12
N GLN A 221 -6.53 5.40 -22.07
CA GLN A 221 -6.59 6.78 -22.54
C GLN A 221 -7.12 7.77 -21.46
N GLY A 222 -6.98 7.47 -20.17
CA GLY A 222 -7.51 8.28 -19.05
C GLY A 222 -6.56 9.30 -18.41
N ALA A 223 -5.25 9.18 -18.58
CA ALA A 223 -4.24 9.93 -17.82
C ALA A 223 -3.40 10.95 -18.64
N GLY A 224 -3.92 11.41 -19.79
CA GLY A 224 -3.22 12.36 -20.65
C GLY A 224 -2.11 11.76 -21.53
N ALA A 225 -1.68 12.53 -22.54
CA ALA A 225 -0.88 12.01 -23.66
C ALA A 225 0.52 11.48 -23.27
N ASN A 226 1.09 11.97 -22.17
CA ASN A 226 2.43 11.61 -21.73
C ASN A 226 2.45 10.33 -20.89
N ALA A 227 1.38 10.05 -20.12
CA ALA A 227 1.30 8.89 -19.26
C ALA A 227 0.51 7.72 -19.88
N ASN A 228 -0.54 8.01 -20.66
CA ASN A 228 -1.35 7.00 -21.35
C ASN A 228 -0.54 5.89 -22.03
N PRO A 229 0.58 6.16 -22.72
CA PRO A 229 1.33 5.11 -23.40
C PRO A 229 2.09 4.11 -22.51
N TYR A 230 2.11 4.31 -21.19
CA TYR A 230 3.05 3.63 -20.30
C TYR A 230 2.42 3.01 -19.05
N TYR A 231 1.23 3.40 -18.60
CA TYR A 231 0.73 2.97 -17.29
C TYR A 231 -0.64 2.30 -17.36
N ILE A 232 -0.85 1.33 -16.46
CA ILE A 232 -2.17 0.83 -16.08
C ILE A 232 -2.90 1.95 -15.32
N GLN A 233 -4.23 1.97 -15.39
CA GLN A 233 -5.07 3.05 -14.87
C GLN A 233 -6.32 2.43 -14.27
N PHE A 234 -6.68 2.81 -13.05
CA PHE A 234 -7.97 2.45 -12.45
C PHE A 234 -8.63 3.65 -11.78
N GLU A 235 -9.94 3.57 -11.65
CA GLU A 235 -10.81 4.60 -11.07
C GLU A 235 -11.42 4.13 -9.75
N LEU A 236 -11.39 5.00 -8.74
CA LEU A 236 -12.08 4.83 -7.46
C LEU A 236 -13.44 5.51 -7.50
N THR A 237 -14.53 4.77 -7.26
CA THR A 237 -15.84 5.39 -7.02
C THR A 237 -15.91 5.97 -5.59
N HIS A 238 -16.65 7.04 -5.35
CA HIS A 238 -16.66 7.64 -4.01
C HIS A 238 -17.47 6.81 -3.00
N GLU A 239 -16.80 6.38 -1.93
CA GLU A 239 -17.39 5.67 -0.79
C GLU A 239 -18.14 6.61 0.18
N ASP A 240 -19.22 6.12 0.79
CA ASP A 240 -20.09 6.90 1.70
C ASP A 240 -20.05 6.43 3.17
N SER A 241 -19.08 5.57 3.50
CA SER A 241 -18.90 5.04 4.84
C SER A 241 -17.44 4.80 5.21
N GLN A 242 -17.14 4.88 6.52
CA GLN A 242 -15.80 4.60 7.06
C GLN A 242 -15.27 3.22 6.66
N LYS A 243 -16.14 2.20 6.76
CA LYS A 243 -15.76 0.82 6.43
C LYS A 243 -15.55 0.67 4.92
N GLY A 244 -16.45 1.22 4.12
CA GLY A 244 -16.37 1.20 2.65
C GLY A 244 -15.08 1.85 2.14
N PHE A 245 -14.72 3.02 2.66
CA PHE A 245 -13.47 3.70 2.29
C PHE A 245 -12.23 2.85 2.59
N ALA A 246 -12.15 2.23 3.78
CA ALA A 246 -11.04 1.34 4.11
C ALA A 246 -11.01 0.06 3.25
N GLU A 247 -12.17 -0.53 2.95
CA GLU A 247 -12.27 -1.70 2.06
C GLU A 247 -11.88 -1.35 0.61
N GLN A 248 -12.24 -0.16 0.13
CA GLN A 248 -11.82 0.32 -1.18
C GLN A 248 -10.30 0.54 -1.24
N LEU A 249 -9.70 1.19 -0.24
CA LEU A 249 -8.24 1.36 -0.17
C LEU A 249 -7.52 0.01 -0.13
N ALA A 250 -8.06 -0.96 0.62
CA ALA A 250 -7.56 -2.34 0.64
C ALA A 250 -7.62 -2.99 -0.75
N ASN A 251 -8.75 -2.89 -1.45
CA ASN A 251 -8.93 -3.42 -2.80
C ASN A 251 -7.98 -2.76 -3.81
N ALA A 252 -7.84 -1.43 -3.73
CA ALA A 252 -6.97 -0.66 -4.61
C ALA A 252 -5.49 -0.97 -4.40
N ALA A 253 -5.05 -1.10 -3.14
CA ALA A 253 -3.68 -1.45 -2.81
C ALA A 253 -3.34 -2.89 -3.22
N TYR A 254 -4.24 -3.84 -2.96
CA TYR A 254 -4.12 -5.22 -3.43
C TYR A 254 -4.02 -5.28 -4.96
N TYR A 255 -4.92 -4.60 -5.69
CA TYR A 255 -4.90 -4.59 -7.14
C TYR A 255 -3.62 -3.99 -7.71
N THR A 256 -3.13 -2.90 -7.09
CA THR A 256 -1.86 -2.28 -7.46
C THR A 256 -0.70 -3.25 -7.24
N ALA A 257 -0.59 -3.86 -6.07
CA ALA A 257 0.44 -4.85 -5.76
C ALA A 257 0.41 -6.05 -6.74
N TYR A 258 -0.78 -6.56 -7.03
CA TYR A 258 -0.99 -7.64 -8.00
C TYR A 258 -0.48 -7.26 -9.39
N MET A 259 -0.78 -6.05 -9.86
CA MET A 259 -0.31 -5.57 -11.16
C MET A 259 1.21 -5.37 -11.20
N LEU A 260 1.79 -4.84 -10.12
CA LEU A 260 3.25 -4.69 -10.02
C LEU A 260 3.96 -6.06 -10.05
N LYS A 261 3.48 -7.04 -9.29
CA LYS A 261 3.99 -8.43 -9.33
C LYS A 261 3.85 -9.04 -10.70
N LYS A 262 2.66 -8.95 -11.31
CA LYS A 262 2.38 -9.51 -12.64
C LYS A 262 3.33 -8.99 -13.72
N TYR A 263 3.78 -7.74 -13.60
CA TYR A 263 4.63 -7.08 -14.57
C TYR A 263 6.10 -6.97 -14.17
N ASP A 264 6.52 -7.64 -13.09
CA ASP A 264 7.91 -7.61 -12.60
C ASP A 264 8.37 -6.16 -12.32
N LEU A 265 7.53 -5.42 -11.59
CA LEU A 265 7.75 -4.01 -11.24
C LEU A 265 7.94 -3.86 -9.72
N PRO A 266 8.82 -2.93 -9.28
CA PRO A 266 9.01 -2.64 -7.86
C PRO A 266 7.86 -1.79 -7.30
N VAL A 267 7.72 -1.75 -5.98
CA VAL A 267 6.82 -0.81 -5.29
C VAL A 267 7.58 0.49 -5.07
N THR A 268 7.37 1.48 -5.95
CA THR A 268 8.09 2.76 -5.89
C THR A 268 7.16 3.93 -6.21
N LEU A 269 7.22 4.97 -5.38
CA LEU A 269 6.48 6.20 -5.60
C LEU A 269 7.03 6.93 -6.83
N GLY A 270 6.14 7.41 -7.70
CA GLY A 270 6.49 8.28 -8.82
C GLY A 270 7.26 9.54 -8.40
N GLN A 271 8.27 9.93 -9.19
CA GLN A 271 9.16 11.05 -8.89
C GLN A 271 9.13 12.12 -10.00
N GLU A 272 9.62 13.32 -9.71
CA GLU A 272 9.65 14.44 -10.67
C GLU A 272 10.49 14.14 -11.93
N ASP A 273 11.47 13.24 -11.83
CA ASP A 273 12.30 12.81 -12.97
C ASP A 273 11.63 11.76 -13.87
N GLY A 274 10.43 11.30 -13.52
CA GLY A 274 9.66 10.32 -14.27
C GLY A 274 9.93 8.87 -13.86
N GLU A 275 10.79 8.63 -12.86
CA GLU A 275 10.99 7.29 -12.29
C GLU A 275 9.87 6.93 -11.30
N GLY A 276 9.67 5.63 -11.07
CA GLY A 276 8.66 5.10 -10.16
C GLY A 276 7.48 4.43 -10.85
N THR A 277 6.72 3.65 -10.08
CA THR A 277 5.72 2.71 -10.58
C THR A 277 4.30 2.99 -10.08
N ILE A 278 4.14 3.83 -9.06
CA ILE A 278 2.84 4.17 -8.47
C ILE A 278 2.64 5.68 -8.55
N TRP A 279 1.54 6.10 -9.16
CA TRP A 279 1.29 7.50 -9.50
C TRP A 279 -0.15 7.88 -9.20
N THR A 280 -0.40 9.05 -8.61
CA THR A 280 -1.71 9.70 -8.71
C THR A 280 -1.83 10.45 -10.04
N HIS A 281 -3.05 10.75 -10.48
CA HIS A 281 -3.24 11.60 -11.65
C HIS A 281 -2.71 13.03 -11.40
N GLU A 282 -2.78 13.52 -10.15
CA GLU A 282 -2.14 14.77 -9.75
C GLU A 282 -0.61 14.75 -9.98
N MET A 283 0.08 13.69 -9.57
CA MET A 283 1.52 13.53 -9.81
C MET A 283 1.82 13.50 -11.31
N VAL A 284 0.98 12.85 -12.11
CA VAL A 284 1.11 12.86 -13.56
C VAL A 284 0.99 14.29 -14.10
N SER A 285 0.00 15.07 -13.66
CA SER A 285 -0.16 16.49 -14.04
C SER A 285 1.08 17.32 -13.69
N LEU A 286 1.63 17.12 -12.49
CA LEU A 286 2.75 17.91 -11.97
C LEU A 286 4.10 17.53 -12.62
N TYR A 287 4.37 16.24 -12.77
CA TYR A 287 5.70 15.73 -13.12
C TYR A 287 5.82 15.33 -14.60
N LEU A 288 4.78 14.71 -15.16
CA LEU A 288 4.80 14.24 -16.55
C LEU A 288 4.08 15.20 -17.50
N GLY A 289 3.09 15.95 -17.03
CA GLY A 289 2.23 16.84 -17.79
C GLY A 289 1.33 16.11 -18.81
N GLY A 290 0.63 16.90 -19.64
CA GLY A 290 -0.30 16.35 -20.65
C GLY A 290 -1.72 16.09 -20.14
N THR A 291 -1.98 16.46 -18.90
CA THR A 291 -3.27 16.52 -18.18
C THR A 291 -3.15 17.61 -17.09
N ASP A 292 -4.27 18.05 -16.53
CA ASP A 292 -4.35 19.07 -15.46
C ASP A 292 -5.24 18.63 -14.27
N HIS A 293 -5.49 17.33 -14.21
CA HIS A 293 -6.27 16.66 -13.18
C HIS A 293 -5.52 16.53 -11.85
N VAL A 294 -6.27 16.42 -10.74
CA VAL A 294 -5.74 16.41 -9.36
C VAL A 294 -6.21 15.19 -8.53
N ASP A 295 -6.91 14.25 -9.15
CA ASP A 295 -7.37 13.01 -8.52
C ASP A 295 -6.19 12.08 -8.14
N PRO A 296 -6.30 11.25 -7.08
CA PRO A 296 -7.40 11.16 -6.11
C PRO A 296 -7.18 12.00 -4.83
N THR A 297 -6.25 12.97 -4.87
CA THR A 297 -5.71 13.64 -3.66
C THR A 297 -6.81 14.30 -2.83
N ASP A 298 -7.72 15.04 -3.47
CA ASP A 298 -8.83 15.71 -2.77
C ASP A 298 -9.81 14.67 -2.17
N TYR A 299 -10.17 13.64 -2.94
CA TYR A 299 -11.06 12.56 -2.48
C TYR A 299 -10.49 11.85 -1.24
N TRP A 300 -9.21 11.46 -1.27
CA TRP A 300 -8.56 10.82 -0.13
C TRP A 300 -8.50 11.74 1.08
N THR A 301 -8.07 12.99 0.89
CA THR A 301 -7.95 13.96 1.99
C THR A 301 -9.28 14.20 2.67
N GLU A 302 -10.35 14.46 1.90
CA GLU A 302 -11.67 14.74 2.45
C GLU A 302 -12.26 13.51 3.16
N THR A 303 -12.20 12.34 2.51
CA THR A 303 -12.82 11.11 3.03
C THR A 303 -12.09 10.57 4.26
N ALA A 304 -10.76 10.64 4.29
CA ALA A 304 -9.96 10.30 5.46
C ALA A 304 -10.28 11.22 6.65
N ASN A 305 -10.45 12.52 6.41
CA ASN A 305 -10.80 13.47 7.46
C ASN A 305 -12.20 13.19 8.02
N ASP A 306 -13.18 12.98 7.15
CA ASP A 306 -14.58 12.80 7.53
C ASP A 306 -14.81 11.50 8.31
N TYR A 307 -14.14 10.40 7.93
CA TYR A 307 -14.39 9.08 8.50
C TYR A 307 -13.39 8.63 9.55
N PHE A 308 -12.15 9.09 9.49
CA PHE A 308 -11.08 8.68 10.41
C PHE A 308 -10.52 9.85 11.22
N GLY A 309 -10.77 11.09 10.83
CA GLY A 309 -10.20 12.27 11.49
C GLY A 309 -8.68 12.35 11.34
N THR A 310 -8.16 11.82 10.24
CA THR A 310 -6.74 11.75 9.84
C THR A 310 -6.60 12.25 8.41
N ASP A 311 -5.36 12.41 7.97
CA ASP A 311 -5.03 12.60 6.56
C ASP A 311 -4.68 11.23 5.94
N TYR A 312 -4.81 11.12 4.62
CA TYR A 312 -4.38 9.98 3.82
C TYR A 312 -3.81 10.48 2.50
N ASP A 313 -2.58 10.10 2.17
CA ASP A 313 -1.88 10.52 0.96
C ASP A 313 -1.29 9.33 0.17
N ILE A 314 -0.52 9.64 -0.87
CA ILE A 314 0.06 8.63 -1.75
C ILE A 314 1.17 7.84 -1.06
N GLU A 315 1.90 8.44 -0.12
CA GLU A 315 2.89 7.75 0.69
C GLU A 315 2.22 6.69 1.60
N ASP A 316 1.11 7.04 2.25
CA ASP A 316 0.29 6.10 3.01
C ASP A 316 -0.22 4.95 2.10
N PHE A 317 -0.65 5.28 0.88
CA PHE A 317 -1.10 4.26 -0.07
C PHE A 317 0.03 3.32 -0.52
N VAL A 318 1.24 3.84 -0.77
CA VAL A 318 2.42 3.04 -1.15
C VAL A 318 2.82 2.07 -0.04
N GLU A 319 2.76 2.50 1.23
CA GLU A 319 2.98 1.62 2.40
C GLU A 319 1.99 0.45 2.41
N LEU A 320 0.70 0.72 2.14
CA LEU A 320 -0.32 -0.32 2.06
C LEU A 320 -0.10 -1.26 0.87
N VAL A 321 0.30 -0.72 -0.30
CA VAL A 321 0.67 -1.53 -1.47
C VAL A 321 1.85 -2.45 -1.14
N GLN A 322 2.86 -1.96 -0.43
CA GLN A 322 4.01 -2.76 -0.03
C GLN A 322 3.60 -3.93 0.88
N ALA A 323 2.64 -3.71 1.80
CA ALA A 323 2.11 -4.77 2.65
C ALA A 323 1.45 -5.90 1.83
N TYR A 324 0.63 -5.55 0.82
CA TYR A 324 0.05 -6.53 -0.09
C TYR A 324 1.09 -7.20 -0.99
N TYR A 325 2.06 -6.44 -1.50
CA TYR A 325 3.13 -6.96 -2.36
C TYR A 325 3.99 -7.99 -1.64
N ASN A 326 4.24 -7.79 -0.34
CA ASN A 326 4.97 -8.72 0.53
C ASN A 326 4.25 -10.05 0.76
N ALA A 327 2.91 -10.07 0.62
CA ALA A 327 2.06 -11.22 0.90
C ALA A 327 1.64 -12.01 -0.36
N LEU A 328 2.02 -11.53 -1.55
CA LEU A 328 1.76 -12.14 -2.86
C LEU A 328 2.92 -13.03 -3.30
#